data_AF-A0A519MM25-F1
#
_entry.id   AF-A0A519MM25-F1
#
_cell.length_a   1.000
_cell.length_b   1.000
_cell.length_c   1.000
_cell.angle_alpha   90.00
_cell.angle_beta   90.00
_cell.angle_gamma   90.00
#
_symmetry.space_group_name_H-M   'P 1'
#
loop_
_entity.id
_entity.type
_entity.pdbx_description
1 polymer ?
#
loop_
_entity_poly.entity_id
_entity_poly.type
_entity_poly.pdbx_seq_one_letter_code
_entity_poly.pdbx_strand_id
1 'polypeptide(L)'
;MSAAGARHAYEVNRARIASLWAEARPVSADDAAGRYLARSGVKQGTWPAALRLHPALDYWHMQADRKPVCMGQFPALLALFEVDTYPCGLHGAPVPHAVALQRIYLAADGALAPVPAPIKLTGKAGPAVGACARLAHADSTSRVMGMAVGIATALRIAQAARMPVWAVPDASLLAHARWPRGLRHLHVFIDTRDPDQWRSAAELARKASACGLQVFPMVADLGQPAASQGTHHTPRLTATRL
;
A
#
# COMPACT_ATOMS: atom_id res chain seq x y z
N MET A 1 -11.90 24.99 -2.02
CA MET A 1 -11.14 25.05 -0.75
C MET A 1 -9.98 26.01 -0.98
N SER A 2 -9.81 27.07 -0.19
CA SER A 2 -8.69 28.01 -0.37
C SER A 2 -7.35 27.32 -0.08
N ALA A 3 -6.25 27.83 -0.65
CA ALA A 3 -4.91 27.28 -0.41
C ALA A 3 -4.55 27.25 1.09
N ALA A 4 -4.99 28.24 1.86
CA ALA A 4 -4.84 28.29 3.32
C ALA A 4 -5.66 27.20 4.02
N GLY A 5 -6.90 26.96 3.60
CA GLY A 5 -7.74 25.88 4.17
C GLY A 5 -7.19 24.48 3.90
N ALA A 6 -6.61 24.25 2.73
CA ALA A 6 -5.94 22.98 2.40
C ALA A 6 -4.70 22.74 3.28
N ARG A 7 -3.89 23.79 3.51
CA ARG A 7 -2.69 23.71 4.36
C ARG A 7 -3.03 23.37 5.81
N HIS A 8 -4.03 24.02 6.38
CA HIS A 8 -4.49 23.71 7.73
C HIS A 8 -4.99 22.26 7.86
N ALA A 9 -5.77 21.77 6.89
CA ALA A 9 -6.22 20.38 6.88
C ALA A 9 -5.04 19.38 6.79
N TYR A 10 -3.98 19.71 6.05
CA TYR A 10 -2.78 18.87 5.98
C TYR A 10 -2.02 18.80 7.30
N GLU A 11 -1.94 19.90 8.05
CA GLU A 11 -1.29 19.95 9.36
C GLU A 11 -2.07 19.12 10.39
N VAL A 12 -3.39 19.26 10.43
CA VAL A 12 -4.26 18.44 11.28
C VAL A 12 -4.13 16.95 10.95
N ASN A 13 -4.15 16.60 9.65
CA ASN A 13 -3.99 15.21 9.23
C ASN A 13 -2.58 14.67 9.53
N ARG A 14 -1.54 15.50 9.45
CA ARG A 14 -0.16 15.12 9.83
C ARG A 14 -0.09 14.70 11.28
N ALA A 15 -0.64 15.53 12.18
CA ALA A 15 -0.67 15.22 13.61
C ALA A 15 -1.45 13.92 13.88
N ARG A 16 -2.60 13.75 13.23
CA ARG A 16 -3.42 12.53 13.34
C ARG A 16 -2.68 11.28 12.85
N ILE A 17 -2.02 11.35 11.69
CA ILE A 17 -1.23 10.24 11.15
C ILE A 17 -0.09 9.87 12.10
N ALA A 18 0.62 10.87 12.62
CA ALA A 18 1.71 10.65 13.57
C ALA A 18 1.22 9.99 14.88
N SER A 19 0.10 10.45 15.43
CA SER A 19 -0.52 9.85 16.63
C SER A 19 -0.88 8.39 16.41
N LEU A 20 -1.66 8.10 15.35
CA LEU A 20 -2.06 6.74 15.01
C LEU A 20 -0.86 5.81 14.76
N TRP A 21 0.20 6.34 14.15
CA TRP A 21 1.42 5.56 13.91
C TRP A 21 2.19 5.27 15.19
N ALA A 22 2.24 6.22 16.12
CA ALA A 22 2.91 6.08 17.42
C ALA A 22 2.16 5.14 18.37
N GLU A 23 0.83 5.15 18.34
CA GLU A 23 -0.05 4.24 19.11
C GLU A 23 0.00 2.80 18.57
N ALA A 24 0.46 2.61 17.33
CA ALA A 24 0.58 1.31 16.70
C ALA A 24 1.95 0.65 16.95
N ARG A 25 1.95 -0.68 17.00
CA ARG A 25 3.14 -1.52 17.22
C ARG A 25 3.54 -2.27 15.94
N PRO A 26 4.80 -2.74 15.81
CA PRO A 26 5.17 -3.65 14.72
C PRO A 26 4.23 -4.84 14.63
N VAL A 27 3.94 -5.28 13.40
CA VAL A 27 3.13 -6.48 13.17
C VAL A 27 3.92 -7.71 13.65
N SER A 28 3.22 -8.64 14.29
CA SER A 28 3.70 -9.97 14.67
C SER A 28 2.91 -11.04 13.90
N ALA A 29 3.46 -12.25 13.78
CA ALA A 29 2.79 -13.36 13.10
C ALA A 29 1.45 -13.76 13.77
N ASP A 30 1.37 -13.63 15.10
CA ASP A 30 0.25 -14.13 15.91
C ASP A 30 -0.82 -13.09 16.21
N ASP A 31 -0.65 -11.84 15.78
CA ASP A 31 -1.67 -10.82 15.97
C ASP A 31 -2.71 -10.78 14.82
N ALA A 32 -3.74 -9.95 14.97
CA ALA A 32 -4.80 -9.84 13.97
C ALA A 32 -4.26 -9.48 12.57
N ALA A 33 -3.23 -8.63 12.48
CA ALA A 33 -2.63 -8.24 11.21
C ALA A 33 -1.79 -9.36 10.61
N GLY A 34 -0.99 -10.07 11.41
CA GLY A 34 -0.24 -11.24 10.96
C GLY A 34 -1.16 -12.34 10.43
N ARG A 35 -2.25 -12.63 11.17
CA ARG A 35 -3.29 -13.59 10.74
C ARG A 35 -3.99 -13.15 9.46
N TYR A 36 -4.31 -11.86 9.31
CA TYR A 36 -4.88 -11.31 8.07
C TYR A 36 -3.95 -11.50 6.87
N LEU A 37 -2.67 -11.19 7.02
CA LEU A 37 -1.68 -11.36 5.95
C LEU A 37 -1.49 -12.84 5.59
N ALA A 38 -1.43 -13.72 6.60
CA ALA A 38 -1.38 -15.17 6.39
C ALA A 38 -2.61 -15.71 5.66
N ARG A 39 -3.82 -15.30 6.09
CA ARG A 39 -5.10 -15.61 5.42
C ARG A 39 -5.14 -15.09 3.98
N SER A 40 -4.51 -13.95 3.73
CA SER A 40 -4.40 -13.37 2.40
C SER A 40 -3.40 -14.12 1.50
N GLY A 41 -2.67 -15.10 2.03
CA GLY A 41 -1.70 -15.92 1.30
C GLY A 41 -0.26 -15.41 1.37
N VAL A 42 0.04 -14.45 2.25
CA VAL A 42 1.41 -13.99 2.51
C VAL A 42 2.09 -14.99 3.45
N LYS A 43 3.25 -15.52 3.05
CA LYS A 43 4.04 -16.41 3.91
C LYS A 43 4.53 -15.64 5.13
N GLN A 44 4.55 -16.28 6.30
CA GLN A 44 5.08 -15.66 7.52
C GLN A 44 6.55 -15.28 7.34
N GLY A 45 6.94 -14.21 8.02
CA GLY A 45 8.32 -13.71 8.01
C GLY A 45 8.40 -12.36 8.71
N THR A 46 9.53 -11.67 8.53
CA THR A 46 9.68 -10.30 9.02
C THR A 46 8.78 -9.37 8.22
N TRP A 47 7.87 -8.69 8.91
CA TRP A 47 6.96 -7.73 8.28
C TRP A 47 7.67 -6.41 7.99
N PRO A 48 7.35 -5.72 6.87
CA PRO A 48 7.97 -4.45 6.54
C PRO A 48 7.68 -3.37 7.59
N ALA A 49 8.65 -2.48 7.83
CA ALA A 49 8.50 -1.35 8.76
C ALA A 49 7.36 -0.39 8.37
N ALA A 50 6.96 -0.38 7.10
CA ALA A 50 5.80 0.35 6.60
C ALA A 50 4.45 -0.20 7.09
N LEU A 51 4.43 -1.34 7.80
CA LEU A 51 3.25 -1.95 8.38
C LEU A 51 3.29 -1.95 9.90
N ARG A 52 2.17 -1.58 10.52
CA ARG A 52 1.96 -1.64 11.98
C ARG A 52 0.56 -2.12 12.32
N LEU A 53 0.37 -2.66 13.52
CA LEU A 53 -0.93 -2.97 14.09
C LEU A 53 -1.32 -1.91 15.11
N HIS A 54 -2.46 -1.26 14.89
CA HIS A 54 -3.16 -0.51 15.92
C HIS A 54 -4.10 -1.46 16.69
N PRO A 55 -4.03 -1.56 18.03
CA PRO A 55 -4.77 -2.59 18.78
C PRO A 55 -6.28 -2.36 18.84
N ALA A 56 -6.74 -1.11 18.91
CA ALA A 56 -8.15 -0.77 19.06
C ALA A 56 -8.44 0.61 18.41
N LEU A 57 -8.58 0.62 17.09
CA LEU A 57 -8.85 1.84 16.32
C LEU A 57 -10.34 2.09 16.17
N ASP A 58 -10.80 3.30 16.48
CA ASP A 58 -12.18 3.72 16.23
C ASP A 58 -12.55 3.61 14.75
N TYR A 59 -13.62 2.89 14.47
CA TYR A 59 -14.22 2.83 13.15
C TYR A 59 -15.37 3.85 13.04
N TRP A 60 -15.14 4.89 12.25
CA TRP A 60 -16.14 5.90 11.93
C TRP A 60 -16.78 5.65 10.56
N HIS A 61 -18.10 5.66 10.50
CA HIS A 61 -18.88 5.52 9.26
C HIS A 61 -19.78 6.74 9.05
N MET A 62 -19.85 7.20 7.80
CA MET A 62 -20.78 8.25 7.41
C MET A 62 -22.11 7.60 7.04
N GLN A 63 -23.15 7.91 7.80
CA GLN A 63 -24.52 7.50 7.47
C GLN A 63 -25.07 8.31 6.28
N ALA A 64 -26.19 7.85 5.72
CA ALA A 64 -26.84 8.48 4.58
C ALA A 64 -27.21 9.95 4.83
N ASP A 65 -27.49 10.33 6.09
CA ASP A 65 -27.80 11.70 6.50
C ASP A 65 -26.54 12.58 6.71
N ARG A 66 -25.36 12.09 6.34
CA ARG A 66 -24.06 12.74 6.55
C ARG A 66 -23.72 12.96 8.03
N LYS A 67 -24.22 12.12 8.94
CA LYS A 67 -23.70 12.07 10.32
C LYS A 67 -22.61 11.02 10.48
N PRO A 68 -21.47 11.36 11.09
CA PRO A 68 -20.45 10.40 11.46
C PRO A 68 -20.88 9.62 12.71
N VAL A 69 -20.87 8.30 12.63
CA VAL A 69 -21.13 7.39 13.76
C VAL A 69 -19.91 6.52 14.01
N CYS A 70 -19.46 6.45 15.26
CA CYS A 70 -18.47 5.46 15.69
C CYS A 70 -19.18 4.12 15.89
N MET A 71 -18.81 3.10 15.12
CA MET A 71 -19.43 1.75 15.23
C MET A 71 -18.59 0.79 16.08
N GLY A 72 -17.63 1.32 16.84
CA GLY A 72 -16.77 0.54 17.74
C GLY A 72 -15.28 0.63 17.41
N GLN A 73 -14.50 -0.13 18.17
CA GLN A 73 -13.05 -0.20 18.06
C GLN A 73 -12.63 -1.58 17.54
N PHE A 74 -11.67 -1.59 16.61
CA PHE A 74 -11.17 -2.82 16.02
C PHE A 74 -9.64 -2.79 15.91
N PRO A 75 -8.96 -3.94 16.04
CA PRO A 75 -7.60 -4.07 15.56
C PRO A 75 -7.51 -3.62 14.10
N ALA A 76 -6.47 -2.85 13.75
CA ALA A 76 -6.31 -2.36 12.39
C ALA A 76 -4.87 -2.48 11.91
N LEU A 77 -4.68 -3.16 10.77
CA LEU A 77 -3.43 -3.09 10.03
C LEU A 77 -3.31 -1.71 9.40
N LEU A 78 -2.26 -0.98 9.78
CA LEU A 78 -1.87 0.29 9.23
C LEU A 78 -0.78 0.07 8.20
N ALA A 79 -0.96 0.61 6.99
CA ALA A 79 0.10 0.73 5.99
C ALA A 79 0.41 2.20 5.75
N LEU A 80 1.69 2.57 5.91
CA LEU A 80 2.18 3.92 5.71
C LEU A 80 2.43 4.19 4.22
N PHE A 81 1.84 5.27 3.72
CA PHE A 81 2.07 5.76 2.35
C PHE A 81 2.93 7.01 2.40
N GLU A 82 4.00 6.98 1.62
CA GLU A 82 5.03 8.02 1.63
C GLU A 82 5.32 8.52 0.21
N VAL A 83 5.73 9.78 0.12
CA VAL A 83 6.24 10.39 -1.11
C VAL A 83 7.63 10.97 -0.85
N ASP A 84 8.53 10.85 -1.81
CA ASP A 84 9.84 11.52 -1.72
C ASP A 84 9.68 13.02 -1.93
N THR A 85 10.21 13.78 -0.98
CA THR A 85 10.39 15.23 -1.04
C THR A 85 11.88 15.56 -1.21
N TYR A 86 12.17 16.71 -1.82
CA TYR A 86 13.54 17.14 -2.14
C TYR A 86 13.77 18.54 -1.54
N PRO A 87 13.91 18.65 -0.22
CA PRO A 87 14.00 19.96 0.45
C PRO A 87 15.25 20.76 0.03
N CYS A 88 16.32 20.06 -0.37
CA CYS A 88 17.57 20.65 -0.87
C CYS A 88 17.64 20.64 -2.41
N GLY A 89 16.49 20.61 -3.09
CA GLY A 89 16.41 20.54 -4.55
C GLY A 89 16.74 19.15 -5.13
N LEU A 90 16.66 19.04 -6.46
CA LEU A 90 16.80 17.77 -7.18
C LEU A 90 18.23 17.20 -7.18
N HIS A 91 19.20 17.83 -6.53
CA HIS A 91 20.54 17.26 -6.35
C HIS A 91 20.75 16.67 -4.94
N GLY A 92 19.86 16.98 -3.99
CA GLY A 92 19.90 16.44 -2.63
C GLY A 92 19.28 15.05 -2.52
N ALA A 93 19.59 14.38 -1.40
CA ALA A 93 18.96 13.12 -1.04
C ALA A 93 17.45 13.31 -0.82
N PRO A 94 16.60 12.37 -1.28
CA PRO A 94 15.17 12.43 -1.01
C PRO A 94 14.91 12.22 0.49
N VAL A 95 13.90 12.92 1.01
CA VAL A 95 13.35 12.69 2.35
C VAL A 95 11.95 12.09 2.17
N PRO A 96 11.70 10.86 2.68
CA PRO A 96 10.37 10.28 2.64
C PRO A 96 9.44 11.05 3.56
N HIS A 97 8.26 11.39 3.04
CA HIS A 97 7.26 12.14 3.76
C HIS A 97 5.98 11.34 3.85
N ALA A 98 5.57 10.99 5.08
CA ALA A 98 4.30 10.34 5.37
C ALA A 98 3.12 11.22 4.95
N VAL A 99 2.28 10.72 4.05
CA VAL A 99 1.11 11.46 3.54
C VAL A 99 -0.22 10.85 3.94
N ALA A 100 -0.29 9.55 4.17
CA ALA A 100 -1.53 8.87 4.53
C ALA A 100 -1.25 7.51 5.20
N LEU A 101 -2.23 7.03 5.95
CA LEU A 101 -2.32 5.64 6.37
C LEU A 101 -3.49 4.97 5.65
N GLN A 102 -3.26 3.78 5.11
CA GLN A 102 -4.36 2.86 4.84
C GLN A 102 -4.63 2.07 6.11
N ARG A 103 -5.89 2.06 6.53
CA ARG A 103 -6.39 1.32 7.68
C ARG A 103 -7.21 0.15 7.16
N ILE A 104 -6.80 -1.06 7.50
CA ILE A 104 -7.53 -2.29 7.24
C ILE A 104 -8.03 -2.77 8.61
N TYR A 105 -9.31 -2.59 8.88
CA TYR A 105 -9.95 -2.98 10.13
C TYR A 105 -10.20 -4.49 10.12
N LEU A 106 -9.84 -5.16 11.22
CA LEU A 106 -9.75 -6.60 11.34
C LEU A 106 -10.58 -7.11 12.52
N ALA A 107 -11.10 -8.33 12.39
CA ALA A 107 -11.53 -9.13 13.51
C ALA A 107 -10.31 -9.75 14.21
N ALA A 108 -10.49 -10.26 15.44
CA ALA A 108 -9.41 -10.83 16.23
C ALA A 108 -8.73 -12.05 15.55
N ASP A 109 -9.47 -12.80 14.73
CA ASP A 109 -8.98 -13.96 13.99
C ASP A 109 -8.28 -13.61 12.65
N GLY A 110 -8.13 -12.31 12.36
CA GLY A 110 -7.53 -11.80 11.12
C GLY A 110 -8.47 -11.76 9.92
N ALA A 111 -9.77 -12.04 10.07
CA ALA A 111 -10.74 -11.70 9.04
C ALA A 111 -10.89 -10.16 8.94
N LEU A 112 -11.44 -9.66 7.82
CA LEU A 112 -11.87 -8.25 7.77
C LEU A 112 -12.97 -8.02 8.81
N ALA A 113 -12.91 -6.88 9.51
CA ALA A 113 -13.94 -6.52 10.47
C ALA A 113 -15.32 -6.46 9.76
N PRO A 114 -16.41 -6.88 10.43
CA PRO A 114 -17.76 -6.88 9.86
C PRO A 114 -18.36 -5.46 9.86
N VAL A 115 -17.72 -4.56 9.11
CA VAL A 115 -18.07 -3.14 9.01
C VAL A 115 -18.27 -2.73 7.55
N PRO A 116 -19.06 -1.69 7.25
CA PRO A 116 -19.44 -1.35 5.86
C PRO A 116 -18.28 -1.17 4.87
N ALA A 117 -17.15 -0.62 5.31
CA ALA A 117 -15.97 -0.40 4.48
C ALA A 117 -14.70 -0.68 5.31
N PRO A 118 -14.23 -1.93 5.38
CA PRO A 118 -13.14 -2.32 6.28
C PRO A 118 -11.76 -1.80 5.85
N ILE A 119 -11.63 -1.24 4.65
CA ILE A 119 -10.38 -0.64 4.15
C ILE A 119 -10.61 0.85 3.90
N LYS A 120 -9.85 1.72 4.58
CA LYS A 120 -10.01 3.18 4.51
C LYS A 120 -8.68 3.92 4.55
N LEU A 121 -8.48 4.86 3.64
CA LEU A 121 -7.39 5.84 3.74
C LEU A 121 -7.73 6.94 4.76
N THR A 122 -6.72 7.47 5.45
CA THR A 122 -6.85 8.70 6.24
C THR A 122 -7.01 9.94 5.35
N GLY A 123 -7.31 11.08 5.98
CA GLY A 123 -7.03 12.37 5.35
C GLY A 123 -5.54 12.49 5.00
N LYS A 124 -5.23 13.32 4.01
CA LYS A 124 -3.88 13.48 3.47
C LYS A 124 -3.10 14.55 4.26
N ALA A 125 -1.83 14.30 4.55
CA ALA A 125 -0.88 15.22 5.18
C ALA A 125 0.04 15.93 4.16
N GLY A 126 -0.53 16.30 3.01
CA GLY A 126 0.17 16.90 1.88
C GLY A 126 -0.30 16.34 0.53
N PRO A 127 0.39 16.70 -0.57
CA PRO A 127 0.19 16.05 -1.87
C PRO A 127 0.47 14.55 -1.76
N ALA A 128 -0.56 13.73 -2.01
CA ALA A 128 -0.47 12.26 -1.91
C ALA A 128 -0.37 11.55 -3.27
N VAL A 129 -0.39 12.31 -4.37
CA VAL A 129 -0.26 11.74 -5.72
C VAL A 129 1.12 11.09 -5.84
N GLY A 130 1.11 9.81 -6.20
CA GLY A 130 2.32 9.01 -6.33
C GLY A 130 2.93 8.51 -5.02
N ALA A 131 2.21 8.63 -3.91
CA ALA A 131 2.59 7.99 -2.67
C ALA A 131 2.40 6.48 -2.75
N CYS A 132 3.35 5.73 -2.17
CA CYS A 132 3.34 4.28 -2.14
C CYS A 132 3.66 3.78 -0.74
N ALA A 133 3.15 2.61 -0.40
CA ALA A 133 3.63 1.84 0.74
C ALA A 133 4.92 1.11 0.34
N ARG A 134 6.02 1.45 1.04
CA ARG A 134 7.36 0.91 0.78
C ARG A 134 7.55 -0.42 1.51
N LEU A 135 7.00 -1.49 0.94
CA LEU A 135 6.96 -2.82 1.59
C LEU A 135 8.30 -3.58 1.53
N ALA A 136 9.30 -3.03 0.86
CA ALA A 136 10.66 -3.53 0.88
C ALA A 136 11.60 -2.33 0.76
N HIS A 137 12.81 -2.49 1.32
CA HIS A 137 13.85 -1.50 1.13
C HIS A 137 14.24 -1.48 -0.36
N ALA A 138 13.96 -0.36 -1.02
CA ALA A 138 14.43 -0.07 -2.35
C ALA A 138 15.09 1.31 -2.27
N ASP A 139 16.37 1.31 -1.95
CA ASP A 139 17.18 2.52 -2.00
C ASP A 139 17.65 2.80 -3.44
N SER A 140 18.46 3.85 -3.59
CA SER A 140 19.09 4.24 -4.85
C SER A 140 20.06 3.21 -5.43
N THR A 141 20.45 2.19 -4.66
CA THR A 141 21.28 1.07 -5.13
C THR A 141 20.44 -0.03 -5.76
N SER A 142 19.17 -0.16 -5.35
CA SER A 142 18.24 -1.10 -5.97
C SER A 142 17.92 -0.68 -7.39
N ARG A 143 18.46 -1.41 -8.36
CA ARG A 143 18.23 -1.17 -9.79
C ARG A 143 16.92 -1.77 -10.29
N VAL A 144 16.27 -2.61 -9.49
CA VAL A 144 15.06 -3.36 -9.85
C VAL A 144 14.00 -3.22 -8.76
N MET A 145 12.75 -3.00 -9.15
CA MET A 145 11.60 -2.91 -8.25
C MET A 145 10.33 -3.38 -8.95
N GLY A 146 9.38 -3.89 -8.18
CA GLY A 146 8.00 -4.09 -8.58
C GLY A 146 7.04 -3.01 -8.04
N MET A 147 5.95 -2.80 -8.76
CA MET A 147 4.78 -2.05 -8.31
C MET A 147 3.54 -2.93 -8.44
N ALA A 148 2.68 -2.93 -7.42
CA ALA A 148 1.41 -3.64 -7.43
C ALA A 148 0.31 -2.85 -6.69
N VAL A 149 -0.94 -3.21 -6.92
CA VAL A 149 -2.09 -2.66 -6.19
C VAL A 149 -2.40 -3.53 -4.97
N GLY A 150 -2.49 -2.90 -3.80
CA GLY A 150 -2.87 -3.54 -2.54
C GLY A 150 -1.70 -4.15 -1.76
N ILE A 151 -1.75 -4.02 -0.43
CA ILE A 151 -0.68 -4.42 0.49
C ILE A 151 -0.43 -5.94 0.45
N ALA A 152 -1.47 -6.73 0.65
CA ALA A 152 -1.33 -8.19 0.67
C ALA A 152 -0.87 -8.74 -0.68
N THR A 153 -1.44 -8.25 -1.78
CA THR A 153 -1.05 -8.61 -3.15
C THR A 153 0.43 -8.31 -3.39
N ALA A 154 0.88 -7.10 -3.10
CA ALA A 154 2.27 -6.70 -3.29
C ALA A 154 3.25 -7.57 -2.46
N LEU A 155 2.91 -7.91 -1.21
CA LEU A 155 3.74 -8.80 -0.39
C LEU A 155 3.85 -10.21 -0.98
N ARG A 156 2.75 -10.78 -1.47
CA ARG A 156 2.76 -12.10 -2.11
C ARG A 156 3.62 -12.11 -3.36
N ILE A 157 3.49 -11.07 -4.18
CA ILE A 157 4.29 -10.91 -5.39
C ILE A 157 5.77 -10.75 -5.01
N ALA A 158 6.10 -9.93 -4.01
CA ALA A 158 7.47 -9.77 -3.54
C ALA A 158 8.09 -11.10 -3.12
N GLN A 159 7.34 -11.93 -2.39
CA GLN A 159 7.79 -13.27 -1.96
C GLN A 159 7.96 -14.24 -3.14
N ALA A 160 7.05 -14.23 -4.11
CA ALA A 160 7.12 -15.10 -5.28
C ALA A 160 8.24 -14.70 -6.25
N ALA A 161 8.36 -13.39 -6.51
CA ALA A 161 9.33 -12.81 -7.43
C ALA A 161 10.73 -12.65 -6.81
N ARG A 162 10.85 -12.71 -5.48
CA ARG A 162 12.07 -12.44 -4.70
C ARG A 162 12.70 -11.09 -5.08
N MET A 163 11.87 -10.06 -5.18
CA MET A 163 12.29 -8.69 -5.51
C MET A 163 11.53 -7.68 -4.64
N PRO A 164 12.07 -6.47 -4.44
CA PRO A 164 11.36 -5.44 -3.69
C PRO A 164 10.12 -5.00 -4.48
N VAL A 165 8.95 -5.02 -3.85
CA VAL A 165 7.69 -4.56 -4.44
C VAL A 165 7.08 -3.50 -3.55
N TRP A 166 6.67 -2.38 -4.14
CA TRP A 166 5.89 -1.35 -3.45
C TRP A 166 4.41 -1.46 -3.83
N ALA A 167 3.55 -0.93 -2.96
CA ALA A 167 2.11 -0.98 -3.16
C ALA A 167 1.51 0.41 -3.31
N VAL A 168 0.57 0.53 -4.24
CA VAL A 168 -0.43 1.62 -4.26
C VAL A 168 -1.74 1.10 -3.63
N PRO A 169 -2.61 1.98 -3.09
CA PRO A 169 -3.77 1.50 -2.35
C PRO A 169 -4.94 1.09 -3.26
N ASP A 170 -4.97 1.56 -4.51
CA ASP A 170 -6.00 1.26 -5.51
C ASP A 170 -5.47 1.39 -6.95
N ALA A 171 -6.23 0.85 -7.92
CA ALA A 171 -5.88 0.81 -9.33
C ALA A 171 -5.74 2.21 -9.97
N SER A 172 -6.55 3.18 -9.55
CA SER A 172 -6.51 4.54 -10.11
C SER A 172 -5.21 5.28 -9.78
N LEU A 173 -4.60 4.95 -8.64
CA LEU A 173 -3.35 5.55 -8.19
C LEU A 173 -2.09 4.88 -8.75
N LEU A 174 -2.21 3.70 -9.36
CA LEU A 174 -1.07 2.99 -9.95
C LEU A 174 -0.39 3.83 -11.04
N ALA A 175 -1.18 4.52 -11.87
CA ALA A 175 -0.65 5.40 -12.90
C ALA A 175 0.25 6.49 -12.33
N HIS A 176 0.07 6.89 -11.08
CA HIS A 176 0.78 8.01 -10.47
C HIS A 176 1.97 7.56 -9.62
N ALA A 177 2.17 6.26 -9.43
CA ALA A 177 3.19 5.70 -8.55
C ALA A 177 4.59 6.27 -8.88
N ARG A 178 5.31 6.71 -7.84
CA ARG A 178 6.68 7.21 -7.97
C ARG A 178 7.67 6.15 -7.51
N TRP A 179 8.81 6.12 -8.17
CA TRP A 179 9.92 5.19 -7.89
C TRP A 179 11.16 5.95 -7.38
N PRO A 180 12.07 5.26 -6.66
CA PRO A 180 13.30 5.86 -6.21
C PRO A 180 14.23 6.22 -7.38
N ARG A 181 15.06 7.25 -7.17
CA ARG A 181 16.05 7.66 -8.17
C ARG A 181 17.07 6.56 -8.41
N GLY A 182 17.52 6.45 -9.65
CA GLY A 182 18.52 5.45 -10.04
C GLY A 182 17.94 4.08 -10.37
N LEU A 183 16.62 3.90 -10.23
CA LEU A 183 15.94 2.70 -10.71
C LEU A 183 16.19 2.52 -12.22
N ARG A 184 16.46 1.28 -12.64
CA ARG A 184 16.69 0.93 -14.05
C ARG A 184 15.60 0.04 -14.60
N HIS A 185 15.11 -0.89 -13.80
CA HIS A 185 14.11 -1.87 -14.20
C HIS A 185 12.87 -1.77 -13.30
N LEU A 186 11.70 -1.61 -13.90
CA LEU A 186 10.43 -1.55 -13.20
C LEU A 186 9.52 -2.71 -13.67
N HIS A 187 9.14 -3.58 -12.74
CA HIS A 187 8.10 -4.56 -12.95
C HIS A 187 6.75 -3.96 -12.55
N VAL A 188 5.77 -3.98 -13.46
CA VAL A 188 4.41 -3.51 -13.16
C VAL A 188 3.51 -4.74 -13.11
N PHE A 189 3.05 -5.10 -11.92
CA PHE A 189 2.24 -6.29 -11.70
C PHE A 189 0.74 -5.96 -11.75
N ILE A 190 0.01 -6.74 -12.51
CA ILE A 190 -1.42 -6.59 -12.76
C ILE A 190 -2.13 -7.83 -12.21
N ASP A 191 -3.03 -7.61 -11.26
CA ASP A 191 -3.89 -8.67 -10.72
C ASP A 191 -5.01 -8.97 -11.69
N THR A 192 -5.11 -10.21 -12.19
CA THR A 192 -6.12 -10.62 -13.18
C THR A 192 -7.56 -10.49 -12.68
N ARG A 193 -7.74 -10.42 -11.36
CA ARG A 193 -9.04 -10.28 -10.71
C ARG A 193 -9.60 -8.87 -10.78
N ASP A 194 -8.77 -7.90 -11.17
CA ASP A 194 -9.12 -6.48 -11.22
C ASP A 194 -8.70 -5.87 -12.58
N PRO A 195 -9.62 -5.86 -13.57
CA PRO A 195 -9.32 -5.37 -14.90
C PRO A 195 -9.05 -3.86 -14.96
N ASP A 196 -9.45 -3.08 -13.95
CA ASP A 196 -9.25 -1.63 -13.93
C ASP A 196 -7.76 -1.24 -13.81
N GLN A 197 -6.92 -2.19 -13.38
CA GLN A 197 -5.47 -1.99 -13.27
C GLN A 197 -4.77 -1.83 -14.62
N TRP A 198 -5.30 -2.41 -15.70
CA TRP A 198 -4.62 -2.43 -17.01
C TRP A 198 -4.33 -1.03 -17.55
N ARG A 199 -5.32 -0.14 -17.53
CA ARG A 199 -5.16 1.23 -18.04
C ARG A 199 -4.11 2.00 -17.24
N SER A 200 -4.17 1.90 -15.91
CA SER A 200 -3.21 2.59 -15.04
C SER A 200 -1.80 2.00 -15.13
N ALA A 201 -1.68 0.68 -15.31
CA ALA A 201 -0.42 0.00 -15.54
C ALA A 201 0.23 0.45 -16.85
N ALA A 202 -0.54 0.53 -17.95
CA ALA A 202 -0.06 1.02 -19.24
C ALA A 202 0.46 2.46 -19.13
N GLU A 203 -0.26 3.32 -18.42
CA GLU A 203 0.14 4.71 -18.21
C GLU A 203 1.39 4.84 -17.31
N LEU A 204 1.52 4.03 -16.26
CA LEU A 204 2.75 3.94 -15.46
C LEU A 204 3.94 3.47 -16.32
N ALA A 205 3.75 2.41 -17.10
CA ALA A 205 4.78 1.85 -17.96
C ALA A 205 5.26 2.86 -19.00
N ARG A 206 4.33 3.55 -19.67
CA ARG A 206 4.64 4.62 -20.62
C ARG A 206 5.50 5.71 -20.00
N LYS A 207 5.16 6.18 -18.80
CA LYS A 207 5.92 7.22 -18.09
C LYS A 207 7.30 6.74 -17.65
N ALA A 208 7.39 5.53 -17.10
CA ALA A 208 8.66 4.96 -16.68
C ALA A 208 9.61 4.77 -17.88
N SER A 209 9.11 4.25 -19.00
CA SER A 209 9.86 4.14 -20.26
C SER A 209 10.32 5.51 -20.79
N ALA A 210 9.45 6.52 -20.75
CA ALA A 210 9.82 7.89 -21.13
C ALA A 210 10.90 8.49 -20.23
N CYS A 211 11.02 8.02 -18.99
CA CYS A 211 12.11 8.36 -18.07
C CYS A 211 13.35 7.45 -18.21
N GLY A 212 13.40 6.58 -19.21
CA GLY A 212 14.55 5.72 -19.52
C GLY A 212 14.66 4.45 -18.67
N LEU A 213 13.57 4.02 -18.02
CA LEU A 213 13.52 2.72 -17.34
C LEU A 213 13.16 1.62 -18.34
N GLN A 214 13.72 0.42 -18.16
CA GLN A 214 13.17 -0.79 -18.79
C GLN A 214 11.96 -1.24 -17.98
N VAL A 215 10.82 -1.40 -18.63
CA VAL A 215 9.57 -1.78 -17.97
C VAL A 215 9.18 -3.19 -18.35
N PHE A 216 8.80 -3.97 -17.35
CA PHE A 216 8.36 -5.37 -17.48
C PHE A 216 6.91 -5.47 -16.98
N PRO A 217 5.92 -5.40 -17.86
CA PRO A 217 4.55 -5.68 -17.48
C PRO A 217 4.38 -7.16 -17.16
N MET A 218 3.79 -7.44 -16.01
CA MET A 218 3.61 -8.79 -15.49
C MET A 218 2.15 -9.01 -15.11
N VAL A 219 1.55 -10.09 -15.61
CA VAL A 219 0.31 -10.61 -15.06
C VAL A 219 0.64 -11.42 -13.81
N ALA A 220 -0.01 -11.10 -12.69
CA ALA A 220 0.08 -11.84 -11.44
C ALA A 220 -1.23 -12.63 -11.24
N ASP A 221 -1.18 -13.93 -11.50
CA ASP A 221 -2.24 -14.84 -11.09
C ASP A 221 -2.01 -15.23 -9.63
N LEU A 222 -2.84 -14.68 -8.76
CA LEU A 222 -2.74 -14.86 -7.32
C LEU A 222 -3.50 -16.11 -6.83
N GLY A 223 -4.19 -16.84 -7.72
CA GLY A 223 -5.09 -17.93 -7.36
C GLY A 223 -6.23 -17.51 -6.43
N GLN A 224 -7.11 -18.46 -6.10
CA GLN A 224 -8.09 -18.26 -5.04
C GLN A 224 -7.46 -18.51 -3.66
N PRO A 225 -7.84 -17.77 -2.61
CA PRO A 225 -7.50 -18.15 -1.25
C PRO A 225 -8.11 -19.52 -0.98
N ALA A 226 -7.28 -20.51 -0.63
CA ALA A 226 -7.75 -21.88 -0.42
C ALA A 226 -8.87 -21.90 0.63
N ALA A 227 -10.06 -22.33 0.22
CA ALA A 227 -11.09 -22.76 1.16
C ALA A 227 -10.55 -24.02 1.84
N SER A 228 -10.17 -23.90 3.10
CA SER A 228 -9.93 -25.03 4.02
C SER A 228 -8.98 -26.12 3.51
N GLN A 229 -7.70 -25.80 3.28
CA GLN A 229 -6.56 -26.72 3.41
C GLN A 229 -5.24 -25.95 3.20
N GLY A 230 -4.23 -26.21 4.04
CA GLY A 230 -3.05 -25.37 4.28
C GLY A 230 -1.99 -25.28 3.17
N THR A 231 -2.37 -25.25 1.89
CA THR A 231 -1.46 -25.01 0.78
C THR A 231 -1.55 -23.55 0.33
N HIS A 232 -0.54 -22.74 0.71
CA HIS A 232 -0.41 -21.38 0.20
C HIS A 232 -0.15 -21.40 -1.31
N HIS A 233 -1.11 -20.90 -2.11
CA HIS A 233 -0.92 -20.74 -3.54
C HIS A 233 0.16 -19.68 -3.80
N THR A 234 1.27 -20.11 -4.38
CA THR A 234 2.35 -19.21 -4.81
C THR A 234 1.91 -18.53 -6.11
N PRO A 235 1.89 -17.19 -6.18
CA PRO A 235 1.52 -16.47 -7.39
C PRO A 235 2.26 -16.94 -8.63
N ARG A 236 1.55 -17.12 -9.74
CA ARG A 236 2.15 -17.35 -11.05
C ARG A 236 2.32 -16.01 -11.76
N LEU A 237 3.57 -15.67 -12.08
CA LEU A 237 3.93 -14.39 -12.69
C LEU A 237 4.31 -14.62 -14.15
N THR A 238 3.60 -13.97 -15.07
CA THR A 238 3.82 -14.14 -16.52
C THR A 238 4.03 -12.80 -17.18
N ALA A 239 5.03 -12.68 -18.04
CA ALA A 239 5.24 -11.45 -18.81
C ALA A 239 4.05 -11.18 -19.75
N THR A 240 3.67 -9.92 -19.87
CA THR A 240 2.61 -9.48 -20.79
C THR A 240 3.02 -8.23 -21.55
N ARG A 241 2.20 -7.83 -22.51
CA ARG A 241 2.27 -6.52 -23.17
C ARG A 241 1.14 -5.63 -22.65
N LEU A 242 1.39 -4.32 -22.63
CA LEU A 242 0.46 -3.26 -22.24
C LEU A 242 0.10 -2.41 -23.46
#